data_AF-A0AAD7Z7T9-F1
#
_entry.id   AF-A0AAD7Z7T9-F1
#
_cell.length_a   1.000
_cell.length_b   1.000
_cell.length_c   1.000
_cell.angle_alpha   90.00
_cell.angle_beta   90.00
_cell.angle_gamma   90.00
#
_symmetry.space_group_name_H-M   'P 1'
#
loop_
_entity.id
_entity.type
_entity.pdbx_description
1 polymer ?
#
loop_
_entity_poly.entity_id
_entity_poly.type
_entity_poly.pdbx_seq_one_letter_code
_entity_poly.pdbx_strand_id
1 'polypeptide(L)'
;MEPRIVSTLCVLLVLCACARESYAAMTMAQVKQAMGMLRKSCQGKNDVTTEMVEGLQQGNFPDEKGLKCYTKCIMGMMQSLKKGRYVPDAAIAQAKMMLPDDIKGRVIASMDNCRNSGDGIEDLCEMAYAVTKCVYTSDPEAFFFP
;
A
#
# COMPACT_ATOMS: atom_id res chain seq x y z
N MET A 1 36.16 24.58 30.96
CA MET A 1 35.42 23.49 30.27
C MET A 1 35.54 23.75 28.78
N GLU A 2 36.22 22.88 28.05
CA GLU A 2 36.58 23.10 26.64
C GLU A 2 35.32 23.25 25.76
N PRO A 3 35.25 24.25 24.86
CA PRO A 3 34.05 24.52 24.04
C PRO A 3 33.65 23.33 23.14
N ARG A 4 34.60 22.43 22.86
CA ARG A 4 34.37 21.17 22.14
C ARG A 4 33.49 20.19 22.91
N ILE A 5 33.63 20.11 24.23
CA ILE A 5 32.87 19.18 25.09
C ILE A 5 31.40 19.57 25.12
N VAL A 6 31.11 20.88 25.21
CA VAL A 6 29.73 21.42 25.20
C VAL A 6 29.05 21.16 23.86
N SER A 7 29.76 21.34 22.74
CA SER A 7 29.23 21.09 21.41
C SER A 7 28.89 19.61 21.18
N THR A 8 29.78 18.69 21.56
CA THR A 8 29.53 17.24 21.45
C THR A 8 28.37 16.79 22.34
N LEU A 9 28.25 17.35 23.55
CA LEU A 9 27.14 17.05 24.47
C LEU A 9 25.80 17.54 23.90
N CYS A 10 25.76 18.73 23.30
CA CYS A 10 24.57 19.27 22.65
C CYS A 10 24.15 18.43 21.43
N VAL A 11 25.10 17.99 20.60
CA VAL A 11 24.81 17.14 19.44
C VAL A 11 24.28 15.77 19.87
N LEU A 12 24.84 15.16 20.92
CA LEU A 12 24.34 13.91 21.51
C LEU A 12 22.95 14.06 22.12
N LEU A 13 22.66 15.18 22.79
CA LEU A 13 21.34 15.48 23.35
C LEU A 13 20.28 15.69 22.26
N VAL A 14 20.62 16.35 21.16
CA VAL A 14 19.73 16.53 19.99
C VAL A 14 19.49 15.19 19.28
N LEU A 15 20.53 14.37 19.10
CA LEU A 15 20.39 13.02 18.52
C LEU A 15 19.51 12.10 19.39
N CYS A 16 19.67 12.14 20.72
CA CYS A 16 18.79 11.40 21.65
C CYS A 16 17.35 11.93 21.66
N ALA A 17 17.14 13.23 21.44
CA ALA A 17 15.79 13.79 21.30
C ALA A 17 15.11 13.38 19.98
N CYS A 18 15.88 13.22 18.90
CA CYS A 18 15.41 12.68 17.61
C CYS A 18 15.16 11.17 17.65
N ALA A 19 15.79 10.43 18.57
CA ALA A 19 15.62 8.98 18.74
C ALA A 19 14.30 8.58 19.45
N ARG A 20 13.40 9.53 19.74
CA ARG A 20 12.02 9.21 20.07
C ARG A 20 11.30 8.78 18.80
N GLU A 21 11.57 7.56 18.35
CA GLU A 21 10.66 6.84 17.45
C GLU A 21 9.34 6.62 18.20
N SER A 22 8.48 7.63 18.17
CA SER A 22 7.07 7.43 18.40
C SER A 22 6.57 6.50 17.30
N TYR A 23 6.40 5.21 17.62
CA TYR A 23 5.48 4.33 16.90
C TYR A 23 4.05 4.83 17.16
N ALA A 24 3.73 6.02 16.67
CA ALA A 24 2.37 6.51 16.63
C ALA A 24 1.71 5.82 15.43
N ALA A 25 0.85 4.83 15.72
CA ALA A 25 -0.04 4.28 14.71
C ALA A 25 -0.82 5.44 14.05
N MET A 26 -0.94 5.42 12.72
CA MET A 26 -1.66 6.48 12.01
C MET A 26 -3.13 6.51 12.44
N THR A 27 -3.68 7.71 12.57
CA THR A 27 -5.12 7.88 12.76
C THR A 27 -5.87 7.43 11.50
N MET A 28 -7.12 7.00 11.64
CA MET A 28 -7.95 6.60 10.50
C MET A 28 -8.16 7.74 9.50
N ALA A 29 -8.15 9.00 9.96
CA ALA A 29 -8.21 10.16 9.08
C ALA A 29 -6.96 10.27 8.19
N GLN A 30 -5.77 10.04 8.77
CA GLN A 30 -4.51 10.04 8.02
C GLN A 30 -4.45 8.88 7.02
N VAL A 31 -4.92 7.69 7.41
CA VAL A 31 -5.04 6.54 6.49
C VAL A 31 -5.92 6.90 5.30
N LYS A 32 -7.15 7.37 5.54
CA LYS A 32 -8.07 7.76 4.45
C LYS A 32 -7.49 8.85 3.55
N GLN A 33 -6.81 9.83 4.13
CA GLN A 33 -6.14 10.87 3.35
C GLN A 33 -5.01 10.31 2.49
N ALA A 34 -4.16 9.45 3.04
CA ALA A 34 -3.07 8.79 2.30
C ALA A 34 -3.63 7.97 1.13
N MET A 35 -4.65 7.14 1.38
CA MET A 35 -5.33 6.34 0.36
C MET A 35 -5.94 7.21 -0.74
N GLY A 36 -6.60 8.32 -0.37
CA GLY A 36 -7.13 9.28 -1.33
C GLY A 36 -6.05 9.95 -2.19
N MET A 37 -4.85 10.20 -1.65
CA MET A 37 -3.72 10.74 -2.43
C MET A 37 -3.17 9.72 -3.42
N LEU A 38 -3.02 8.46 -3.01
CA LEU A 38 -2.60 7.36 -3.88
C LEU A 38 -3.59 7.19 -5.03
N ARG A 39 -4.89 7.15 -4.72
CA ARG A 39 -5.98 7.08 -5.70
C ARG A 39 -5.83 8.19 -6.73
N LYS A 40 -5.84 9.46 -6.31
CA LYS A 40 -5.76 10.61 -7.21
C LYS A 40 -4.51 10.58 -8.10
N SER A 41 -3.35 10.24 -7.53
CA SER A 41 -2.10 10.17 -8.29
C SER A 41 -2.16 9.10 -9.38
N CYS A 42 -2.67 7.92 -9.06
CA CYS A 42 -2.74 6.82 -10.02
C CYS A 42 -3.88 6.97 -11.02
N GLN A 43 -5.00 7.60 -10.65
CA GLN A 43 -6.06 7.93 -11.59
C GLN A 43 -5.54 8.86 -12.70
N GLY A 44 -4.90 9.97 -12.33
CA GLY A 44 -4.37 10.92 -13.31
C GLY A 44 -3.28 10.35 -14.22
N LYS A 45 -2.56 9.31 -13.79
CA LYS A 45 -1.52 8.64 -14.61
C LYS A 45 -2.07 7.61 -15.60
N ASN A 46 -3.26 7.08 -15.35
CA ASN A 46 -3.79 5.94 -16.11
C ASN A 46 -5.13 6.24 -16.77
N ASP A 47 -5.60 7.49 -16.71
CA ASP A 47 -6.86 7.95 -17.31
C ASP A 47 -8.07 7.08 -16.90
N VAL A 48 -8.17 6.79 -15.60
CA VAL A 48 -9.27 6.00 -15.03
C VAL A 48 -10.21 6.87 -14.21
N THR A 49 -11.50 6.65 -14.38
CA THR A 49 -12.54 7.39 -13.66
C THR A 49 -12.64 6.93 -12.21
N THR A 50 -13.25 7.76 -11.36
CA THR A 50 -13.54 7.37 -9.97
C THR A 50 -14.50 6.19 -9.90
N GLU A 51 -15.48 6.13 -10.80
CA GLU A 51 -16.44 5.02 -10.88
C GLU A 51 -15.75 3.69 -11.17
N MET A 52 -14.80 3.65 -12.10
CA MET A 52 -14.04 2.42 -12.41
C MET A 52 -13.24 1.93 -11.20
N VAL A 53 -12.59 2.85 -10.46
CA VAL A 53 -11.82 2.52 -9.27
C VAL A 53 -12.72 2.05 -8.12
N GLU A 54 -13.83 2.75 -7.89
CA GLU A 54 -14.81 2.39 -6.86
C GLU A 54 -15.52 1.07 -7.18
N GLY A 55 -15.67 0.74 -8.47
CA GLY A 55 -16.16 -0.54 -8.93
C GLY A 55 -15.33 -1.74 -8.47
N LEU A 56 -14.02 -1.57 -8.23
CA LEU A 56 -13.16 -2.66 -7.71
C LEU A 56 -13.65 -3.18 -6.36
N GLN A 57 -14.13 -2.29 -5.48
CA GLN A 57 -14.69 -2.67 -4.17
C GLN A 57 -15.99 -3.47 -4.30
N GLN A 58 -16.67 -3.35 -5.44
CA GLN A 58 -17.93 -4.02 -5.76
C GLN A 58 -17.72 -5.30 -6.58
N GLY A 59 -16.46 -5.68 -6.86
CA GLY A 59 -16.15 -6.82 -7.71
C GLY A 59 -16.26 -6.55 -9.20
N ASN A 60 -16.40 -5.29 -9.60
CA ASN A 60 -16.33 -4.92 -11.01
C ASN A 60 -14.87 -4.84 -11.45
N PHE A 61 -14.40 -5.90 -12.10
CA PHE A 61 -13.06 -6.00 -12.69
C PHE A 61 -13.16 -6.08 -14.22
N PRO A 62 -13.48 -4.96 -14.92
CA PRO A 62 -13.56 -4.93 -16.37
C PRO A 62 -12.19 -5.12 -17.04
N ASP A 63 -12.18 -5.54 -18.30
CA ASP A 63 -10.95 -5.75 -19.07
C ASP A 63 -10.40 -4.43 -19.65
N GLU A 64 -10.07 -3.49 -18.77
CA GLU A 64 -9.67 -2.13 -19.13
C GLU A 64 -8.21 -1.86 -18.80
N LYS A 65 -7.39 -1.59 -19.83
CA LYS A 65 -5.94 -1.40 -19.69
C LYS A 65 -5.59 -0.32 -18.65
N GLY A 66 -6.34 0.79 -18.64
CA GLY A 66 -6.15 1.87 -17.67
C GLY A 66 -6.31 1.38 -16.22
N LEU A 67 -7.34 0.57 -15.95
CA LEU A 67 -7.63 0.06 -14.60
C LEU A 67 -6.61 -0.98 -14.14
N LYS A 68 -6.12 -1.82 -15.07
CA LYS A 68 -5.02 -2.74 -14.79
C LYS A 68 -3.74 -2.00 -14.45
N CYS A 69 -3.41 -0.94 -15.20
CA CYS A 69 -2.23 -0.14 -14.91
C CYS A 69 -2.41 0.76 -13.68
N TYR A 70 -3.64 1.09 -13.30
CA TYR A 70 -3.96 1.72 -12.03
C TYR A 70 -3.57 0.83 -10.84
N THR A 71 -3.94 -0.46 -10.83
CA THR A 71 -3.53 -1.36 -9.73
C THR A 71 -2.02 -1.50 -9.64
N LYS A 72 -1.33 -1.61 -10.78
CA LYS A 72 0.15 -1.57 -10.84
C LYS A 72 0.71 -0.28 -10.23
N CYS A 73 0.15 0.87 -10.58
CA CYS A 73 0.60 2.16 -10.06
C CYS A 73 0.49 2.21 -8.54
N ILE A 74 -0.65 1.78 -7.99
CA ILE A 74 -0.87 1.69 -6.55
C ILE A 74 0.15 0.76 -5.88
N MET A 75 0.34 -0.46 -6.41
CA MET A 75 1.31 -1.41 -5.86
C MET A 75 2.75 -0.87 -5.91
N GLY A 76 3.10 -0.14 -6.97
CA GLY A 76 4.37 0.56 -7.07
C GLY A 76 4.54 1.65 -6.01
N MET A 77 3.53 2.50 -5.80
CA MET A 77 3.57 3.54 -4.77
C MET A 77 3.65 2.95 -3.36
N MET A 78 2.92 1.85 -3.12
CA MET A 78 2.92 1.09 -1.87
C MET A 78 4.13 0.20 -1.67
N GLN A 79 5.10 0.21 -2.60
CA GLN A 79 6.31 -0.60 -2.53
C GLN A 79 6.05 -2.11 -2.47
N SER A 80 4.87 -2.57 -2.89
CA SER A 80 4.52 -3.98 -3.05
C SER A 80 4.84 -4.52 -4.43
N LEU A 81 5.28 -3.66 -5.36
CA LEU A 81 5.88 -4.05 -6.63
C LEU A 81 7.31 -3.51 -6.70
N LYS A 82 8.32 -4.40 -6.74
CA LYS A 82 9.75 -4.02 -6.80
C LYS A 82 10.46 -4.81 -7.89
N LYS A 83 11.30 -4.14 -8.68
CA LYS A 83 12.09 -4.76 -9.75
C LYS A 83 11.25 -5.67 -10.68
N GLY A 84 10.03 -5.24 -10.99
CA GLY A 84 9.11 -5.98 -11.86
C GLY A 84 8.47 -7.21 -11.21
N ARG A 85 8.50 -7.36 -9.88
CA ARG A 85 7.90 -8.49 -9.16
C ARG A 85 7.00 -8.02 -8.04
N TYR A 86 5.90 -8.72 -7.83
CA TYR A 86 5.09 -8.59 -6.63
C TYR A 86 5.89 -9.04 -5.40
N VAL A 87 5.81 -8.27 -4.33
CA VAL A 87 6.48 -8.52 -3.04
C VAL A 87 5.39 -8.64 -1.97
N PRO A 88 4.83 -9.84 -1.75
CA PRO A 88 3.69 -10.02 -0.87
C PRO A 88 3.96 -9.58 0.57
N ASP A 89 5.16 -9.87 1.09
CA ASP A 89 5.52 -9.49 2.46
C ASP A 89 5.55 -7.96 2.66
N ALA A 90 5.92 -7.21 1.62
CA ALA A 90 5.85 -5.75 1.66
C ALA A 90 4.40 -5.24 1.64
N ALA A 91 3.53 -5.88 0.85
CA ALA A 91 2.10 -5.56 0.84
C ALA A 91 1.46 -5.82 2.22
N ILE A 92 1.76 -6.97 2.82
CA ILE A 92 1.27 -7.35 4.15
C ILE A 92 1.80 -6.41 5.23
N ALA A 93 3.06 -5.98 5.14
CA ALA A 93 3.61 -4.99 6.07
C ALA A 93 2.85 -3.65 6.01
N GLN A 94 2.52 -3.18 4.79
CA GLN A 94 1.69 -1.97 4.62
C GLN A 94 0.29 -2.17 5.20
N ALA A 95 -0.34 -3.33 4.94
CA ALA A 95 -1.65 -3.65 5.50
C ALA A 95 -1.65 -3.62 7.03
N LYS A 96 -0.63 -4.19 7.69
CA LYS A 96 -0.47 -4.15 9.15
C LYS A 96 -0.38 -2.73 9.70
N MET A 97 0.27 -1.84 8.98
CA MET A 97 0.48 -0.44 9.38
C MET A 97 -0.75 0.44 9.14
N MET A 98 -1.51 0.18 8.08
CA MET A 98 -2.56 1.08 7.61
C MET A 98 -3.99 0.65 7.95
N LEU A 99 -4.26 -0.66 7.99
CA LEU A 99 -5.64 -1.13 8.12
C LEU A 99 -6.14 -1.03 9.57
N PRO A 100 -7.44 -0.74 9.77
CA PRO A 100 -8.08 -0.86 11.07
C PRO A 100 -8.20 -2.33 11.51
N ASP A 101 -8.25 -2.55 12.83
CA ASP A 101 -8.16 -3.90 13.42
C ASP A 101 -9.33 -4.82 13.06
N ASP A 102 -10.49 -4.26 12.71
CA ASP A 102 -11.71 -4.98 12.32
C ASP A 102 -11.57 -5.75 11.00
N ILE A 103 -10.85 -5.21 10.02
CA ILE A 103 -10.63 -5.85 8.71
C ILE A 103 -9.19 -6.37 8.52
N LYS A 104 -8.22 -5.86 9.28
CA LYS A 104 -6.78 -6.14 9.10
C LYS A 104 -6.46 -7.63 9.00
N GLY A 105 -6.99 -8.44 9.91
CA GLY A 105 -6.73 -9.88 9.92
C GLY A 105 -7.24 -10.59 8.65
N ARG A 106 -8.47 -10.26 8.22
CA ARG A 106 -9.11 -10.82 7.03
C ARG A 106 -8.39 -10.42 5.74
N VAL A 107 -8.00 -9.15 5.64
CA VAL A 107 -7.22 -8.66 4.48
C VAL A 107 -5.85 -9.31 4.39
N ILE A 108 -5.13 -9.43 5.52
CA ILE A 108 -3.82 -10.08 5.54
C ILE A 108 -3.94 -11.56 5.13
N ALA A 109 -4.96 -12.28 5.63
CA ALA A 109 -5.21 -13.66 5.23
C ALA A 109 -5.47 -13.78 3.72
N SER A 110 -6.24 -12.85 3.15
CA SER A 110 -6.49 -12.80 1.71
C SER A 110 -5.23 -12.50 0.90
N MET A 111 -4.37 -11.58 1.38
CA MET A 111 -3.06 -11.33 0.76
C MET A 111 -2.14 -12.55 0.83
N ASP A 112 -2.14 -13.28 1.96
CA ASP A 112 -1.38 -14.53 2.14
C ASP A 112 -1.85 -15.62 1.16
N ASN A 113 -3.15 -15.80 1.00
CA ASN A 113 -3.73 -16.75 0.04
C ASN A 113 -3.35 -16.42 -1.41
N CYS A 114 -3.16 -15.13 -1.71
CA CYS A 114 -2.91 -14.64 -3.07
C CYS A 114 -1.44 -14.36 -3.38
N ARG A 115 -0.50 -14.79 -2.53
CA ARG A 115 0.95 -14.53 -2.68
C ARG A 115 1.50 -14.80 -4.07
N ASN A 116 1.07 -15.90 -4.68
CA ASN A 116 1.60 -16.41 -5.95
C ASN A 116 0.65 -16.14 -7.13
N SER A 117 -0.41 -15.36 -6.93
CA SER A 117 -1.43 -15.10 -7.97
C SER A 117 -0.92 -14.28 -9.17
N GLY A 118 0.26 -13.66 -9.02
CA GLY A 118 0.95 -12.95 -10.10
C GLY A 118 2.04 -13.79 -10.80
N ASP A 119 2.31 -15.02 -10.36
CA ASP A 119 3.41 -15.82 -10.88
C ASP A 119 3.19 -16.17 -12.35
N GLY A 120 4.24 -16.01 -13.16
CA GLY A 120 4.20 -16.28 -14.60
C GLY A 120 3.55 -15.19 -15.46
N ILE A 121 3.03 -14.11 -14.86
CA ILE A 121 2.46 -12.98 -15.61
C ILE A 121 3.54 -11.92 -15.88
N GLU A 122 3.94 -11.77 -17.15
CA GLU A 122 5.03 -10.86 -17.54
C GLU A 122 4.60 -9.38 -17.58
N ASP A 123 3.38 -9.10 -18.04
CA ASP A 123 2.85 -7.74 -18.06
C ASP A 123 2.53 -7.30 -16.62
N LEU A 124 3.18 -6.22 -16.16
CA LEU A 124 3.05 -5.76 -14.78
C LEU A 124 1.67 -5.18 -14.45
N CYS A 125 0.93 -4.68 -15.45
CA CYS A 125 -0.45 -4.23 -15.26
C CYS A 125 -1.37 -5.45 -15.09
N GLU A 126 -1.24 -6.46 -15.94
CA GLU A 126 -1.97 -7.72 -15.81
C GLU A 126 -1.68 -8.43 -14.48
N MET A 127 -0.40 -8.51 -14.10
CA MET A 127 0.03 -9.15 -12.85
C MET A 127 -0.57 -8.45 -11.63
N ALA A 128 -0.45 -7.12 -11.56
CA ALA A 128 -1.01 -6.34 -10.47
C ALA A 128 -2.53 -6.49 -10.40
N TYR A 129 -3.20 -6.53 -11.56
CA TYR A 129 -4.64 -6.71 -11.64
C TYR A 129 -5.09 -8.09 -11.16
N ALA A 130 -4.39 -9.15 -11.58
CA ALA A 130 -4.64 -10.51 -11.15
C ALA A 130 -4.49 -10.67 -9.62
N VAL A 131 -3.42 -10.09 -9.06
CA VAL A 131 -3.20 -10.10 -7.60
C VAL A 131 -4.34 -9.38 -6.87
N THR A 132 -4.67 -8.15 -7.28
CA THR A 132 -5.77 -7.39 -6.66
C THR A 132 -7.10 -8.13 -6.75
N LYS A 133 -7.42 -8.73 -7.91
CA LYS A 133 -8.63 -9.52 -8.13
C LYS A 133 -8.66 -10.78 -7.27
N CYS A 134 -7.52 -11.45 -7.08
CA CYS A 134 -7.41 -12.59 -6.18
C CYS A 134 -7.75 -12.17 -4.75
N VAL A 135 -7.16 -11.07 -4.26
CA VAL A 135 -7.41 -10.58 -2.89
C VAL A 135 -8.88 -10.22 -2.69
N TYR A 136 -9.52 -9.57 -3.67
CA TYR A 136 -10.97 -9.33 -3.65
C TYR A 136 -11.75 -10.65 -3.60
N THR A 137 -11.42 -11.60 -4.47
CA THR A 137 -12.16 -12.88 -4.58
C THR A 137 -12.03 -13.73 -3.31
N SER A 138 -10.89 -13.63 -2.61
CA SER A 138 -10.65 -14.35 -1.35
C SER A 138 -11.58 -13.87 -0.23
N ASP A 139 -11.84 -12.56 -0.15
CA ASP A 139 -12.75 -11.99 0.85
C ASP A 139 -13.33 -10.63 0.38
N PRO A 140 -14.46 -10.65 -0.36
CA PRO A 140 -15.04 -9.43 -0.92
C PRO A 140 -15.47 -8.40 0.13
N GLU A 141 -15.90 -8.86 1.32
CA GLU A 141 -16.40 -7.98 2.38
C GLU A 141 -15.29 -7.23 3.11
N ALA A 142 -14.12 -7.87 3.25
CA ALA A 142 -12.96 -7.25 3.87
C ALA A 142 -12.08 -6.49 2.88
N PHE A 143 -12.30 -6.66 1.57
CA PHE A 143 -11.44 -6.08 0.54
C PHE A 143 -11.32 -4.57 0.67
N PHE A 144 -10.08 -4.09 0.65
CA PHE A 144 -9.77 -2.67 0.75
C PHE A 144 -8.60 -2.33 -0.18
N PHE A 145 -8.84 -1.40 -1.10
CA PHE A 145 -7.86 -0.94 -2.07
C PHE A 145 -8.03 0.58 -2.27
N PRO A 146 -6.93 1.34 -2.44
CA PRO A 146 -7.00 2.77 -2.76
C PRO A 146 -7.85 3.03 -3.98
#